data_AF-A0A6M1T4F3-F1
#
_entry.id   AF-A0A6M1T4F3-F1
#
_cell.length_a   1.000
_cell.length_b   1.000
_cell.length_c   1.000
_cell.angle_alpha   90.00
_cell.angle_beta   90.00
_cell.angle_gamma   90.00
#
_symmetry.space_group_name_H-M   'P 1'
#
loop_
_entity.id
_entity.type
_entity.pdbx_description
1 polymer ?
#
loop_
_entity_poly.entity_id
_entity_poly.type
_entity_poly.pdbx_seq_one_letter_code
_entity_poly.pdbx_strand_id
1 'polypeptide(L)'
;MNKKVKPSQRLSKRIQQLTSGQTEADDLLAELVDLGAQKNLQEGLEAEVDEFLGRGWHEHSGDTDPKGYRNGYTPKSFKTRSGQLSVQRPRVRDNEQPFESKLLERLDNIEGRLKTLAVEMYTRGLSTRDVEAALTEPGGEQLISRSGASRMSDALYEEYERWATQDLSGYDVIYLFADGVYESIRSISGGQTILCVWGICSDGRKVLLGLEAIASESAVCWEAHFDDLIDRGMPQPLFVISDGGKGLKAALTKCFPYATRGRCIAHKMRNLMGKLPRDEQIRGPIKRKIRAVYYAPDRATADQLAAGLTEAYAGEHPNMIKCFQADLEACLAHLEFPAGHRRYIRTTNLIERAFVEQKRRTKVIPNHINEKGAMKLVYGSLIRAARDWQRVSMDELELAQLKNLRKTMIPDEETITQNNKISYQLAA
;
A
#
# COMPACT_ATOMS: atom_id res chain seq x y z
N MET A 1 41.07 -8.46 30.62
CA MET A 1 41.23 -7.50 29.50
C MET A 1 41.57 -6.12 30.05
N ASN A 2 42.72 -5.56 29.67
CA ASN A 2 43.26 -4.33 30.26
C ASN A 2 42.41 -3.11 29.85
N LYS A 3 41.59 -2.57 30.77
CA LYS A 3 40.62 -1.48 30.52
C LYS A 3 41.26 -0.12 30.15
N LYS A 4 42.59 0.01 30.19
CA LYS A 4 43.33 1.27 29.97
C LYS A 4 43.69 1.58 28.52
N VAL A 5 43.59 0.61 27.61
CA VAL A 5 43.99 0.77 26.20
C VAL A 5 42.75 0.96 25.32
N LYS A 6 42.72 2.03 24.52
CA LYS A 6 41.63 2.33 23.56
C LYS A 6 41.46 1.17 22.56
N PRO A 7 40.24 0.81 22.16
CA PRO A 7 40.02 -0.14 21.07
C PRO A 7 40.80 0.16 19.79
N SER A 8 40.88 1.43 19.36
CA SER A 8 41.71 1.83 18.20
C SER A 8 43.18 1.45 18.34
N GLN A 9 43.77 1.66 19.52
CA GLN A 9 45.16 1.30 19.82
C GLN A 9 45.40 -0.21 19.79
N ARG A 10 44.40 -1.01 20.18
CA ARG A 10 44.48 -2.48 20.06
C ARG A 10 44.48 -2.91 18.59
N LEU A 11 43.65 -2.28 17.76
CA LEU A 11 43.59 -2.52 16.32
C LEU A 11 44.93 -2.12 15.66
N SER A 12 45.49 -0.95 16.01
CA SER A 12 46.82 -0.53 15.56
C SER A 12 47.91 -1.55 15.90
N LYS A 13 47.91 -2.07 17.13
CA LYS A 13 48.86 -3.10 17.54
C LYS A 13 48.70 -4.38 16.72
N ARG A 14 47.46 -4.79 16.42
CA ARG A 14 47.18 -5.97 15.60
C ARG A 14 47.68 -5.81 14.17
N ILE A 15 47.44 -4.64 13.56
CA ILE A 15 47.96 -4.29 12.22
C ILE A 15 49.50 -4.36 12.22
N GLN A 16 50.16 -3.78 13.23
CA GLN A 16 51.62 -3.84 13.35
C GLN A 16 52.14 -5.29 13.46
N GLN A 17 51.49 -6.14 14.26
CA GLN A 17 51.87 -7.55 14.40
C GLN A 17 51.78 -8.30 13.06
N LEU A 18 50.74 -8.05 12.27
CA LEU A 18 50.57 -8.64 10.94
C LEU A 18 51.63 -8.14 9.95
N THR A 19 51.81 -6.82 9.83
CA THR A 19 52.80 -6.24 8.91
C THR A 19 54.26 -6.58 9.25
N SER A 20 54.56 -6.88 10.52
CA SER A 20 55.90 -7.26 10.98
C SER A 20 56.17 -8.76 10.90
N GLY A 21 55.21 -9.56 10.42
CA GLY A 21 55.35 -11.02 10.33
C GLY A 21 55.30 -11.75 11.68
N GLN A 22 54.89 -11.08 12.75
CA GLN A 22 54.70 -11.70 14.07
C GLN A 22 53.43 -12.57 14.15
N THR A 23 52.58 -12.52 13.14
CA THR A 23 51.40 -13.38 13.02
C THR A 23 51.19 -13.75 11.56
N GLU A 24 50.93 -15.02 11.28
CA GLU A 24 50.57 -15.49 9.95
C GLU A 24 49.10 -15.21 9.63
N ALA A 25 48.83 -14.87 8.37
CA ALA A 25 47.51 -14.63 7.82
C ALA A 25 47.42 -15.32 6.44
N ASP A 26 46.35 -16.06 6.20
CA ASP A 26 46.12 -16.76 4.92
C ASP A 26 45.99 -15.77 3.75
N ASP A 27 45.30 -14.65 3.99
CA ASP A 27 45.24 -13.51 3.07
C ASP A 27 45.59 -12.22 3.84
N LEU A 28 46.89 -11.90 3.83
CA LEU A 28 47.43 -10.73 4.52
C LEU A 28 46.77 -9.42 4.03
N LEU A 29 46.47 -9.31 2.73
CA LEU A 29 45.91 -8.08 2.18
C LEU A 29 44.46 -7.89 2.65
N ALA A 30 43.66 -8.95 2.62
CA ALA A 30 42.28 -8.91 3.10
C ALA A 30 42.21 -8.57 4.61
N GLU A 31 43.01 -9.23 5.45
CA GLU A 31 43.03 -8.96 6.90
C GLU A 31 43.48 -7.52 7.22
N LEU A 32 44.44 -6.98 6.46
CA LEU A 32 44.88 -5.59 6.61
C LEU A 32 43.80 -4.58 6.20
N VAL A 33 43.06 -4.85 5.12
CA VAL A 33 41.94 -3.99 4.70
C VAL A 33 40.86 -3.95 5.77
N ASP A 34 40.49 -5.11 6.32
CA ASP A 34 39.44 -5.22 7.34
C ASP A 34 39.85 -4.53 8.65
N LEU A 35 41.06 -4.79 9.13
CA LEU A 35 41.58 -4.15 10.34
C LEU A 35 41.76 -2.65 10.16
N GLY A 36 42.21 -2.21 8.98
CA GLY A 36 42.34 -0.80 8.62
C GLY A 36 40.98 -0.09 8.65
N ALA A 37 39.96 -0.69 8.05
CA ALA A 37 38.59 -0.18 8.07
C ALA A 37 38.03 -0.13 9.51
N GLN A 38 38.20 -1.20 10.29
CA GLN A 38 37.80 -1.25 11.71
C GLN A 38 38.48 -0.15 12.52
N LYS A 39 39.79 0.05 12.33
CA LYS A 39 40.56 1.08 13.03
C LYS A 39 40.06 2.47 12.70
N ASN A 40 39.90 2.81 11.41
CA ASN A 40 39.43 4.14 10.99
C ASN A 40 38.05 4.46 11.55
N LEU A 41 37.13 3.49 11.52
CA LEU A 41 35.81 3.62 12.13
C LEU A 41 35.93 3.82 13.66
N GLN A 42 36.74 3.01 14.33
CA GLN A 42 36.92 3.09 15.77
C GLN A 42 37.53 4.43 16.23
N GLU A 43 38.49 4.96 15.47
CA GLU A 43 39.10 6.27 15.72
C GLU A 43 38.08 7.40 15.54
N GLY A 44 37.23 7.32 14.51
CA GLY A 44 36.13 8.27 14.33
C GLY A 44 35.16 8.28 15.51
N LEU A 45 34.75 7.10 16.02
CA LEU A 45 33.88 6.99 17.18
C LEU A 45 34.51 7.54 18.46
N GLU A 46 35.80 7.31 18.65
CA GLU A 46 36.53 7.84 19.80
C GLU A 46 36.70 9.36 19.68
N ALA A 47 36.92 9.89 18.48
CA ALA A 47 37.00 11.32 18.22
C ALA A 47 35.67 12.05 18.52
N GLU A 48 34.52 11.48 18.16
CA GLU A 48 33.21 12.04 18.52
C GLU A 48 33.00 12.14 20.04
N VAL A 49 33.54 11.18 20.81
CA VAL A 49 33.48 11.22 22.29
C VAL A 49 34.44 12.26 22.84
N ASP A 50 35.64 12.37 22.25
CA ASP A 50 36.63 13.39 22.64
C ASP A 50 36.06 14.80 22.39
N GLU A 51 35.36 15.02 21.26
CA GLU A 51 34.63 16.25 20.94
C GLU A 51 33.47 16.51 21.90
N PHE A 52 32.63 15.49 22.16
CA PHE A 52 31.46 15.62 23.06
C PHE A 52 31.88 15.99 24.50
N LEU A 53 32.93 15.35 25.01
CA LEU A 53 33.43 15.59 26.36
C LEU A 53 34.36 16.82 26.45
N GLY A 54 34.84 17.33 25.32
CA GLY A 54 35.80 18.45 25.26
C GLY A 54 37.19 18.13 25.82
N ARG A 55 37.54 16.86 25.96
CA ARG A 55 38.82 16.40 26.52
C ARG A 55 39.24 15.06 25.94
N GLY A 56 40.54 14.83 25.84
CA GLY A 56 41.11 13.57 25.40
C GLY A 56 40.94 12.41 26.38
N TRP A 57 41.50 11.27 26.01
CA TRP A 57 41.44 10.05 26.81
C TRP A 57 42.42 10.09 27.98
N HIS A 58 41.90 9.91 29.19
CA HIS A 58 42.63 10.11 30.45
C HIS A 58 43.22 11.52 30.64
N GLU A 59 42.82 12.48 29.81
CA GLU A 59 43.15 13.88 30.04
C GLU A 59 42.30 14.42 31.19
N HIS A 60 42.97 14.98 32.19
CA HIS A 60 42.31 15.67 33.29
C HIS A 60 41.87 17.05 32.82
N SER A 61 40.57 17.33 32.84
CA SER A 61 40.10 18.71 32.68
C SER A 61 40.21 19.42 34.03
N GLY A 62 40.68 20.67 34.03
CA GLY A 62 40.66 21.55 35.20
C GLY A 62 39.28 22.07 35.57
N ASP A 63 38.24 21.67 34.83
CA ASP A 63 36.85 22.04 35.07
C ASP A 63 36.30 21.42 36.35
N THR A 64 35.56 22.23 37.10
CA THR A 64 34.86 21.84 38.33
C THR A 64 33.58 21.04 38.05
N ASP A 65 33.04 21.13 36.83
CA ASP A 65 31.86 20.37 36.39
C ASP A 65 32.07 19.71 35.02
N PRO A 66 32.42 18.42 34.97
CA PRO A 66 32.69 17.73 33.72
C PRO A 66 31.40 17.34 32.97
N LYS A 67 31.41 17.50 31.65
CA LYS A 67 30.30 17.11 30.71
C LYS A 67 30.00 15.60 30.62
N GLY A 68 30.43 14.82 31.62
CA GLY A 68 30.28 13.37 31.71
C GLY A 68 31.60 12.59 31.61
N TYR A 69 31.48 11.27 31.74
CA TYR A 69 32.59 10.34 31.82
C TYR A 69 32.46 9.17 30.85
N ARG A 70 33.60 8.70 30.34
CA ARG A 70 33.67 7.50 29.50
C ARG A 70 33.39 6.25 30.34
N ASN A 71 32.45 5.43 29.90
CA ASN A 71 31.99 4.23 30.60
C ASN A 71 32.15 2.94 29.76
N GLY A 72 33.33 2.82 29.17
CA GLY A 72 33.71 1.67 28.35
C GLY A 72 32.95 1.60 27.03
N TYR A 73 32.80 0.38 26.52
CA TYR A 73 32.30 0.14 25.17
C TYR A 73 31.33 -1.03 25.12
N THR A 74 30.55 -1.08 24.04
CA THR A 74 29.64 -2.18 23.72
C THR A 74 29.94 -2.66 22.30
N PRO A 75 30.00 -3.97 22.01
CA PRO A 75 30.23 -4.45 20.66
C PRO A 75 29.11 -4.01 19.71
N LYS A 76 29.47 -3.60 18.49
CA LYS A 76 28.54 -3.33 17.38
C LYS A 76 29.17 -3.90 16.11
N SER A 77 28.38 -4.63 15.34
CA SER A 77 28.81 -5.20 14.07
C SER A 77 27.97 -4.66 12.92
N PHE A 78 28.60 -4.58 11.75
CA PHE A 78 28.00 -4.17 10.49
C PHE A 78 28.29 -5.24 9.45
N LYS A 79 27.32 -5.49 8.57
CA LYS A 79 27.57 -6.25 7.34
C LYS A 79 28.09 -5.30 6.28
N THR A 80 29.23 -5.62 5.68
CA THR A 80 29.82 -4.89 4.56
C THR A 80 29.99 -5.81 3.36
N ARG A 81 30.44 -5.27 2.23
CA ARG A 81 30.76 -6.06 1.02
C ARG A 81 31.92 -7.04 1.22
N SER A 82 32.80 -6.76 2.20
CA SER A 82 33.99 -7.56 2.49
C SER A 82 33.77 -8.51 3.68
N GLY A 83 32.52 -8.71 4.11
CA GLY A 83 32.19 -9.46 5.31
C GLY A 83 31.76 -8.61 6.51
N GLN A 84 31.79 -9.22 7.70
CA GLN A 84 31.31 -8.61 8.94
C GLN A 84 32.39 -7.74 9.58
N LEU A 85 32.14 -6.43 9.63
CA LEU A 85 33.01 -5.48 10.30
C LEU A 85 32.52 -5.24 11.73
N SER A 86 33.40 -5.32 12.73
CA SER A 86 33.02 -5.14 14.13
C SER A 86 33.81 -4.01 14.79
N VAL A 87 33.10 -3.16 15.53
CA VAL A 87 33.66 -2.04 16.30
C VAL A 87 33.14 -2.06 17.74
N GLN A 88 33.73 -1.23 18.58
CA GLN A 88 33.35 -1.02 19.96
C GLN A 88 32.66 0.35 20.07
N ARG A 89 31.33 0.35 20.23
CA ARG A 89 30.53 1.57 20.46
C ARG A 89 30.86 2.16 21.83
N PRO A 90 31.41 3.38 21.91
CA PRO A 90 31.73 4.00 23.19
C PRO A 90 30.46 4.36 23.96
N ARG A 91 30.56 4.36 25.29
CA ARG A 91 29.50 4.80 26.21
C ARG A 91 29.98 5.98 27.02
N VAL A 92 29.10 6.96 27.18
CA VAL A 92 29.28 8.11 28.08
C VAL A 92 28.21 8.03 29.18
N ARG A 93 28.54 8.47 30.39
CA ARG A 93 27.65 8.55 31.56
C ARG A 93 27.78 9.91 32.25
N ASP A 94 26.83 10.19 33.14
CA ASP A 94 26.79 11.38 34.00
C ASP A 94 26.90 12.69 33.19
N ASN A 95 26.21 12.70 32.05
CA ASN A 95 26.15 13.78 31.08
C ASN A 95 24.73 14.34 31.04
N GLU A 96 24.59 15.66 30.98
CA GLU A 96 23.29 16.34 30.91
C GLU A 96 22.54 16.04 29.60
N GLN A 97 23.27 15.90 28.49
CA GLN A 97 22.72 15.54 27.18
C GLN A 97 23.15 14.12 26.80
N PRO A 98 22.24 13.22 26.36
CA PRO A 98 22.61 11.88 25.90
C PRO A 98 23.62 11.93 24.75
N PHE A 99 24.71 11.16 24.86
CA PHE A 99 25.67 11.03 23.77
C PHE A 99 25.15 10.04 22.73
N GLU A 100 24.97 10.52 21.50
CA GLU A 100 24.68 9.71 20.33
C GLU A 100 25.73 9.94 19.25
N SER A 101 26.25 8.85 18.69
CA SER A 101 27.27 8.91 17.64
C SER A 101 26.62 9.20 16.30
N LYS A 102 26.99 10.34 15.70
CA LYS A 102 26.51 10.75 14.37
C LYS A 102 27.04 9.80 13.29
N LEU A 103 28.24 9.26 13.47
CA LEU A 103 28.83 8.26 12.58
C LEU A 103 28.04 6.95 12.60
N LEU A 104 27.71 6.42 13.79
CA LEU A 104 26.87 5.22 13.91
C LEU A 104 25.46 5.45 13.34
N GLU A 105 24.86 6.60 13.62
CA GLU A 105 23.56 6.98 13.07
C GLU A 105 23.56 6.98 11.54
N ARG A 106 24.60 7.56 10.91
CA ARG A 106 24.76 7.53 9.44
C ARG A 106 24.89 6.11 8.88
N LEU A 107 25.62 5.23 9.55
CA LEU A 107 25.79 3.84 9.12
C LEU A 107 24.49 3.03 9.29
N ASP A 108 23.81 3.21 10.41
CA ASP A 108 22.51 2.59 10.66
C ASP A 108 21.45 3.07 9.64
N ASN A 109 21.52 4.32 9.18
CA ASN A 109 20.68 4.85 8.09
C ASN A 109 20.93 4.15 6.74
N ILE A 110 22.18 3.76 6.43
CA ILE A 110 22.50 2.99 5.23
C ILE A 110 21.88 1.58 5.32
N GLU A 111 21.98 0.93 6.49
CA GLU A 111 21.32 -0.36 6.74
C GLU A 111 19.79 -0.22 6.60
N GLY A 112 19.22 0.86 7.11
CA GLY A 112 17.80 1.18 6.95
C GLY A 112 17.37 1.25 5.48
N ARG A 113 18.15 1.93 4.63
CA ARG A 113 17.88 2.00 3.18
C ARG A 113 17.91 0.63 2.51
N LEU A 114 18.84 -0.25 2.91
CA LEU A 114 18.90 -1.61 2.39
C LEU A 114 17.65 -2.42 2.78
N LYS A 115 17.16 -2.25 4.01
CA LYS A 115 15.89 -2.86 4.46
C LYS A 115 14.72 -2.35 3.64
N THR A 116 14.63 -1.04 3.41
CA THR A 116 13.60 -0.44 2.54
C THR A 116 13.68 -1.01 1.13
N LEU A 117 14.89 -1.16 0.56
CA LEU A 117 15.07 -1.76 -0.76
C LEU A 117 14.56 -3.20 -0.81
N ALA A 118 14.88 -4.03 0.20
CA ALA A 118 14.39 -5.40 0.26
C ALA A 118 12.86 -5.48 0.33
N VAL A 119 12.22 -4.58 1.09
CA VAL A 119 10.75 -4.44 1.14
C VAL A 119 10.18 -4.00 -0.22
N GLU A 120 10.83 -3.04 -0.89
CA GLU A 120 10.45 -2.56 -2.22
C GLU A 120 10.62 -3.62 -3.32
N MET A 121 11.62 -4.49 -3.20
CA MET A 121 11.82 -5.65 -4.08
C MET A 121 10.71 -6.68 -3.86
N TYR A 122 10.42 -7.01 -2.60
CA TYR A 122 9.35 -7.95 -2.25
C TYR A 122 7.99 -7.48 -2.77
N THR A 123 7.64 -6.21 -2.54
CA THR A 123 6.37 -5.61 -3.04
C THR A 123 6.31 -5.48 -4.56
N ARG A 124 7.45 -5.50 -5.25
CA ARG A 124 7.53 -5.60 -6.72
C ARG A 124 7.41 -7.04 -7.23
N GLY A 125 7.25 -8.02 -6.35
CA GLY A 125 6.98 -9.42 -6.71
C GLY A 125 8.20 -10.34 -6.67
N LEU A 126 9.34 -9.89 -6.13
CA LEU A 126 10.47 -10.80 -5.88
C LEU A 126 10.15 -11.68 -4.67
N SER A 127 10.37 -12.99 -4.78
CA SER A 127 10.24 -13.88 -3.63
C SER A 127 11.32 -13.58 -2.59
N THR A 128 11.14 -14.05 -1.34
CA THR A 128 12.18 -13.90 -0.31
C THR A 128 13.53 -14.53 -0.71
N ARG A 129 13.51 -15.54 -1.60
CA ARG A 129 14.72 -16.15 -2.16
C ARG A 129 15.32 -15.30 -3.27
N ASP A 130 14.50 -14.67 -4.11
CA ASP A 130 14.99 -13.76 -5.15
C ASP A 130 15.59 -12.50 -4.53
N VAL A 131 15.01 -12.00 -3.43
CA VAL A 131 15.59 -10.90 -2.65
C VAL A 131 16.94 -11.30 -2.06
N GLU A 132 17.05 -12.49 -1.48
CA GLU A 132 18.34 -13.01 -1.00
C GLU A 132 19.34 -13.11 -2.16
N ALA A 133 18.97 -13.76 -3.27
CA ALA A 133 19.84 -13.96 -4.42
C ALA A 133 20.30 -12.63 -5.04
N ALA A 134 19.40 -11.66 -5.19
CA ALA A 134 19.73 -10.33 -5.71
C ALA A 134 20.57 -9.48 -4.76
N LEU A 135 20.59 -9.83 -3.47
CA LEU A 135 21.41 -9.21 -2.43
C LEU A 135 22.50 -10.17 -1.91
N THR A 136 22.86 -11.14 -2.74
CA THR A 136 24.00 -12.05 -2.56
C THR A 136 25.08 -11.66 -3.55
N GLU A 137 26.28 -11.43 -3.04
CA GLU A 137 27.43 -11.08 -3.86
C GLU A 137 27.96 -12.30 -4.63
N PRO A 138 28.76 -12.10 -5.70
CA PRO A 138 29.41 -13.20 -6.44
C PRO A 138 30.24 -14.15 -5.55
N GLY A 139 30.75 -13.66 -4.42
CA GLY A 139 31.47 -14.44 -3.41
C GLY A 139 30.59 -15.28 -2.48
N GLY A 140 29.26 -15.26 -2.66
CA GLY A 140 28.29 -16.02 -1.84
C GLY A 140 27.89 -15.34 -0.53
N GLU A 141 28.45 -14.16 -0.22
CA GLU A 141 28.08 -13.40 0.96
C GLU A 141 26.71 -12.74 0.80
N GLN A 142 25.85 -12.95 1.79
CA GLN A 142 24.47 -12.47 1.78
C GLN A 142 24.32 -11.21 2.63
N LEU A 143 24.04 -10.08 1.97
CA LEU A 143 23.69 -8.85 2.66
C LEU A 143 22.38 -9.03 3.43
N ILE A 144 21.38 -9.65 2.78
CA ILE A 144 20.09 -10.02 3.37
C ILE A 144 19.79 -11.49 3.07
N SER A 145 19.60 -12.29 4.12
CA SER A 145 19.12 -13.66 3.98
C SER A 145 17.60 -13.72 3.73
N ARG A 146 17.08 -14.84 3.24
CA ARG A 146 15.65 -15.10 3.10
C ARG A 146 14.86 -14.86 4.38
N SER A 147 15.40 -15.31 5.51
CA SER A 147 14.76 -15.08 6.82
C SER A 147 14.78 -13.61 7.21
N GLY A 148 15.85 -12.88 6.84
CA GLY A 148 15.92 -11.43 6.92
C GLY A 148 14.83 -10.76 6.09
N ALA A 149 14.73 -11.10 4.80
CA ALA A 149 13.73 -10.54 3.89
C ALA A 149 12.29 -10.81 4.37
N SER A 150 12.02 -12.02 4.89
CA SER A 150 10.74 -12.37 5.50
C SER A 150 10.42 -11.47 6.70
N ARG A 151 11.36 -11.31 7.64
CA ARG A 151 11.17 -10.42 8.80
C ARG A 151 10.97 -8.97 8.38
N MET A 152 11.71 -8.49 7.38
CA MET A 152 11.54 -7.12 6.86
C MET A 152 10.16 -6.93 6.23
N SER A 153 9.64 -7.93 5.53
CA SER A 153 8.27 -7.89 5.00
C SER A 153 7.19 -7.91 6.10
N ASP A 154 7.50 -8.31 7.34
CA ASP A 154 6.52 -8.21 8.44
C ASP A 154 6.14 -6.75 8.72
N ALA A 155 7.06 -5.81 8.50
CA ALA A 155 6.80 -4.37 8.61
C ALA A 155 5.69 -3.90 7.64
N LEU A 156 5.51 -4.56 6.49
CA LEU A 156 4.40 -4.26 5.57
C LEU A 156 3.04 -4.63 6.16
N TYR A 157 2.99 -5.66 7.00
CA TYR A 157 1.74 -6.05 7.65
C TYR A 157 1.39 -5.07 8.77
N GLU A 158 2.37 -4.63 9.56
CA GLU A 158 2.17 -3.57 10.55
C GLU A 158 1.74 -2.25 9.87
N GLU A 159 2.31 -1.95 8.69
CA GLU A 159 1.86 -0.83 7.87
C GLU A 159 0.40 -1.00 7.42
N TYR A 160 0.03 -2.19 6.95
CA TYR A 160 -1.34 -2.53 6.61
C TYR A 160 -2.29 -2.37 7.80
N GLU A 161 -1.96 -2.89 8.99
CA GLU A 161 -2.82 -2.80 10.17
C GLU A 161 -3.07 -1.34 10.59
N ARG A 162 -2.02 -0.51 10.58
CA ARG A 162 -2.16 0.93 10.83
C ARG A 162 -2.98 1.64 9.76
N TRP A 163 -2.80 1.27 8.50
CA TRP A 163 -3.55 1.84 7.38
C TRP A 163 -5.02 1.41 7.40
N ALA A 164 -5.30 0.16 7.73
CA ALA A 164 -6.65 -0.40 7.80
C ALA A 164 -7.48 0.23 8.92
N THR A 165 -6.82 0.73 9.97
CA THR A 165 -7.47 1.40 11.11
C THR A 165 -7.39 2.93 11.08
N GLN A 166 -6.89 3.51 9.98
CA GLN A 166 -6.72 4.96 9.88
C GLN A 166 -8.06 5.71 9.91
N ASP A 167 -8.06 6.93 10.45
CA ASP A 167 -9.19 7.85 10.37
C ASP A 167 -9.49 8.24 8.92
N LEU A 168 -10.74 8.05 8.51
CA LEU A 168 -11.26 8.38 7.19
C LEU A 168 -12.05 9.70 7.18
N SER A 169 -12.29 10.33 8.33
CA SER A 169 -13.04 11.59 8.46
C SER A 169 -12.44 12.73 7.65
N GLY A 170 -11.13 12.69 7.37
CA GLY A 170 -10.41 13.66 6.54
C GLY A 170 -10.79 13.63 5.06
N TYR A 171 -11.30 12.51 4.54
CA TYR A 171 -11.59 12.33 3.11
C TYR A 171 -13.06 12.67 2.80
N ASP A 172 -13.32 13.74 2.04
CA ASP A 172 -14.66 14.03 1.52
C ASP A 172 -14.94 13.19 0.27
N VAL A 173 -15.20 11.90 0.47
CA VAL A 173 -15.47 10.92 -0.58
C VAL A 173 -16.81 11.21 -1.26
N ILE A 174 -16.78 11.49 -2.56
CA ILE A 174 -17.99 11.76 -3.38
C ILE A 174 -18.45 10.50 -4.11
N TYR A 175 -17.49 9.77 -4.67
CA TYR A 175 -17.75 8.54 -5.43
C TYR A 175 -17.03 7.38 -4.76
N LEU A 176 -17.77 6.33 -4.43
CA LEU A 176 -17.23 5.11 -3.84
C LEU A 176 -17.25 3.98 -4.87
N PHE A 177 -16.24 3.13 -4.84
CA PHE A 177 -16.11 2.00 -5.74
C PHE A 177 -15.78 0.76 -4.91
N ALA A 178 -16.55 -0.30 -5.13
CA ALA A 178 -16.40 -1.57 -4.43
C ALA A 178 -16.21 -2.70 -5.46
N ASP A 179 -15.15 -3.48 -5.27
CA ASP A 179 -14.84 -4.64 -6.11
C ASP A 179 -14.12 -5.72 -5.29
N GLY A 180 -14.14 -6.96 -5.79
CA GLY A 180 -13.50 -8.11 -5.15
C GLY A 180 -12.42 -8.72 -6.03
N VAL A 181 -11.30 -9.14 -5.43
CA VAL A 181 -10.30 -9.95 -6.14
C VAL A 181 -10.08 -11.28 -5.42
N TYR A 182 -10.20 -12.36 -6.17
CA TYR A 182 -9.90 -13.70 -5.67
C TYR A 182 -8.39 -13.95 -5.61
N GLU A 183 -7.90 -14.40 -4.46
CA GLU A 183 -6.52 -14.84 -4.23
C GLU A 183 -6.46 -16.26 -3.64
N SER A 184 -5.50 -17.05 -4.13
CA SER A 184 -5.30 -18.44 -3.70
C SER A 184 -4.37 -18.49 -2.48
N ILE A 185 -4.87 -19.00 -1.36
CA ILE A 185 -4.14 -19.11 -0.09
C ILE A 185 -4.07 -20.58 0.33
N ARG A 186 -2.88 -21.07 0.64
CA ARG A 186 -2.62 -22.50 0.87
C ARG A 186 -3.34 -23.04 2.11
N SER A 187 -3.46 -22.24 3.16
CA SER A 187 -4.11 -22.64 4.41
C SER A 187 -5.65 -22.65 4.33
N ILE A 188 -6.24 -22.16 3.24
CA ILE A 188 -7.69 -21.97 3.12
C ILE A 188 -8.16 -22.70 1.87
N SER A 189 -8.88 -23.81 2.07
CA SER A 189 -9.49 -24.56 0.97
C SER A 189 -10.52 -23.68 0.27
N GLY A 190 -10.34 -23.46 -1.04
CA GLY A 190 -11.21 -22.60 -1.84
C GLY A 190 -10.77 -21.13 -1.94
N GLY A 191 -9.62 -20.75 -1.39
CA GLY A 191 -9.05 -19.39 -1.48
C GLY A 191 -9.75 -18.35 -0.60
N GLN A 192 -9.34 -17.08 -0.74
CA GLN A 192 -10.03 -15.93 -0.14
C GLN A 192 -10.33 -14.88 -1.21
N THR A 193 -11.46 -14.20 -1.05
CA THR A 193 -11.70 -12.95 -1.77
C THR A 193 -11.12 -11.82 -0.92
N ILE A 194 -10.38 -10.92 -1.56
CA ILE A 194 -10.01 -9.66 -0.96
C ILE A 194 -10.99 -8.60 -1.47
N LEU A 195 -11.80 -8.10 -0.55
CA LEU A 195 -12.63 -6.93 -0.80
C LEU A 195 -11.74 -5.71 -0.95
N CYS A 196 -12.09 -4.84 -1.87
CA CYS A 196 -11.41 -3.59 -2.09
C CYS A 196 -12.40 -2.45 -2.26
N VAL A 197 -12.20 -1.42 -1.46
CA VAL A 197 -12.95 -0.17 -1.56
C VAL A 197 -11.99 0.99 -1.79
N TRP A 198 -12.32 1.81 -2.78
CA TRP A 198 -11.61 3.05 -3.08
C TRP A 198 -12.61 4.14 -3.45
N GLY A 199 -12.18 5.40 -3.41
CA GLY A 199 -13.07 6.52 -3.69
C GLY A 199 -12.40 7.68 -4.41
N ILE A 200 -13.23 8.61 -4.90
CA ILE A 200 -12.82 9.90 -5.45
C ILE A 200 -13.34 10.98 -4.50
N CYS A 201 -12.42 11.81 -3.99
CA CYS A 201 -12.74 12.92 -3.10
C CYS A 201 -13.15 14.18 -3.87
N SER A 202 -13.77 15.15 -3.20
CA SER A 202 -14.17 16.44 -3.79
C SER A 202 -13.00 17.29 -4.30
N ASP A 203 -11.77 17.03 -3.84
CA ASP A 203 -10.53 17.64 -4.37
C ASP A 203 -9.92 16.87 -5.55
N GLY A 204 -10.66 15.87 -6.07
CA GLY A 204 -10.26 15.05 -7.21
C GLY A 204 -9.30 13.91 -6.87
N ARG A 205 -8.80 13.80 -5.63
CA ARG A 205 -7.92 12.69 -5.25
C ARG A 205 -8.65 11.36 -5.30
N LYS A 206 -7.99 10.36 -5.88
CA LYS A 206 -8.40 8.96 -5.78
C LYS A 206 -7.68 8.34 -4.59
N VAL A 207 -8.42 7.67 -3.72
CA VAL A 207 -7.90 7.14 -2.46
C VAL A 207 -8.34 5.69 -2.29
N LEU A 208 -7.39 4.82 -1.92
CA LEU A 208 -7.70 3.47 -1.47
C LEU A 208 -8.17 3.57 -0.02
N LEU A 209 -9.34 3.01 0.31
CA LEU A 209 -10.03 3.22 1.58
C LEU A 209 -10.11 1.95 2.45
N GLY A 210 -10.26 0.79 1.80
CA GLY A 210 -10.43 -0.48 2.48
C GLY A 210 -9.86 -1.65 1.68
N LEU A 211 -9.23 -2.57 2.40
CA LEU A 211 -8.88 -3.90 1.93
C LEU A 211 -9.20 -4.88 3.05
N GLU A 212 -9.89 -5.96 2.74
CA GLU A 212 -10.21 -6.99 3.73
C GLU A 212 -10.24 -8.37 3.07
N ALA A 213 -9.57 -9.34 3.67
CA ALA A 213 -9.63 -10.73 3.22
C ALA A 213 -10.82 -11.43 3.88
N ILE A 214 -11.68 -12.03 3.05
CA ILE A 214 -12.89 -12.71 3.50
C ILE A 214 -13.01 -14.08 2.86
N ALA A 215 -13.74 -14.97 3.53
CA ALA A 215 -13.98 -16.33 3.04
C ALA A 215 -15.07 -16.40 1.95
N SER A 216 -16.01 -15.44 1.92
CA SER A 216 -17.10 -15.43 0.93
C SER A 216 -17.67 -14.04 0.71
N GLU A 217 -18.02 -13.68 -0.52
CA GLU A 217 -18.68 -12.40 -0.89
C GLU A 217 -20.17 -12.34 -0.49
N SER A 218 -20.48 -12.76 0.74
CA SER A 218 -21.83 -12.67 1.30
C SER A 218 -22.21 -11.21 1.58
N ALA A 219 -23.52 -10.94 1.71
CA ALA A 219 -23.99 -9.61 2.12
C ALA A 219 -23.41 -9.20 3.48
N VAL A 220 -23.34 -10.14 4.43
CA VAL A 220 -22.83 -9.91 5.79
C VAL A 220 -21.37 -9.47 5.77
N CYS A 221 -20.53 -10.09 4.94
CA CYS A 221 -19.11 -9.70 4.84
C CYS A 221 -18.95 -8.30 4.23
N TRP A 222 -19.75 -7.96 3.22
CA TRP A 222 -19.73 -6.60 2.64
C TRP A 222 -20.28 -5.55 3.61
N GLU A 223 -21.34 -5.86 4.36
CA GLU A 223 -21.89 -4.98 5.40
C GLU A 223 -20.84 -4.70 6.47
N ALA A 224 -20.21 -5.73 7.03
CA ALA A 224 -19.14 -5.56 8.02
C ALA A 224 -17.99 -4.69 7.50
N HIS A 225 -17.59 -4.90 6.23
CA HIS A 225 -16.54 -4.09 5.61
C HIS A 225 -16.95 -2.62 5.46
N PHE A 226 -18.19 -2.34 5.05
CA PHE A 226 -18.69 -0.97 4.91
C PHE A 226 -18.91 -0.28 6.26
N ASP A 227 -19.43 -1.01 7.25
CA ASP A 227 -19.62 -0.52 8.61
C ASP A 227 -18.26 -0.11 9.21
N ASP A 228 -17.17 -0.87 8.98
CA ASP A 228 -15.81 -0.45 9.36
C ASP A 228 -15.39 0.88 8.70
N LEU A 229 -15.69 1.10 7.42
CA LEU A 229 -15.36 2.38 6.77
C LEU A 229 -16.12 3.55 7.43
N ILE A 230 -17.39 3.32 7.76
CA ILE A 230 -18.29 4.29 8.37
C ILE A 230 -17.82 4.60 9.80
N ASP A 231 -17.48 3.59 10.59
CA ASP A 231 -16.97 3.73 11.96
C ASP A 231 -15.64 4.49 11.99
N ARG A 232 -14.81 4.34 10.96
CA ARG A 232 -13.59 5.14 10.75
C ARG A 232 -13.88 6.56 10.23
N GLY A 233 -15.13 6.94 10.04
CA GLY A 233 -15.56 8.29 9.68
C GLY A 233 -15.63 8.59 8.17
N MET A 234 -15.57 7.59 7.29
CA MET A 234 -15.77 7.81 5.86
C MET A 234 -17.18 8.36 5.62
N PRO A 235 -17.37 9.52 4.95
CA PRO A 235 -18.69 10.13 4.74
C PRO A 235 -19.53 9.39 3.70
N GLN A 236 -20.84 9.65 3.75
CA GLN A 236 -21.81 9.09 2.81
C GLN A 236 -21.49 9.57 1.39
N PRO A 237 -21.22 8.65 0.46
CA PRO A 237 -20.97 9.01 -0.93
C PRO A 237 -22.27 9.38 -1.66
N LEU A 238 -22.17 10.14 -2.75
CA LEU A 238 -23.30 10.43 -3.63
C LEU A 238 -23.57 9.29 -4.63
N PHE A 239 -22.51 8.59 -5.03
CA PHE A 239 -22.59 7.51 -6.00
C PHE A 239 -21.70 6.36 -5.58
N VAL A 240 -22.25 5.15 -5.58
CA VAL A 240 -21.46 3.93 -5.35
C VAL A 240 -21.49 3.04 -6.58
N ILE A 241 -20.31 2.73 -7.11
CA ILE A 241 -20.14 1.88 -8.28
C ILE A 241 -19.65 0.53 -7.82
N SER A 242 -20.38 -0.51 -8.18
CA SER A 242 -19.97 -1.88 -7.91
C SER A 242 -20.09 -2.76 -9.13
N ASP A 243 -19.64 -4.00 -8.99
CA ASP A 243 -20.13 -5.08 -9.81
C ASP A 243 -21.65 -5.33 -9.53
N GLY A 244 -22.20 -6.50 -9.78
CA GLY A 244 -23.53 -6.77 -9.24
C GLY A 244 -23.69 -8.17 -8.73
N GLY A 245 -22.73 -8.55 -7.89
CA GLY A 245 -22.96 -9.51 -6.83
C GLY A 245 -24.17 -9.10 -6.00
N LYS A 246 -25.03 -10.08 -5.69
CA LYS A 246 -26.25 -9.83 -4.92
C LYS A 246 -25.94 -9.39 -3.49
N GLY A 247 -24.91 -9.97 -2.87
CA GLY A 247 -24.47 -9.62 -1.51
C GLY A 247 -24.03 -8.17 -1.41
N LEU A 248 -23.15 -7.74 -2.33
CA LEU A 248 -22.70 -6.36 -2.43
C LEU A 248 -23.86 -5.37 -2.64
N LYS A 249 -24.82 -5.69 -3.52
CA LYS A 249 -26.00 -4.82 -3.72
C LYS A 249 -26.83 -4.64 -2.45
N ALA A 250 -27.04 -5.72 -1.69
CA ALA A 250 -27.79 -5.67 -0.44
C ALA A 250 -27.07 -4.81 0.61
N ALA A 251 -25.77 -5.04 0.80
CA ALA A 251 -24.94 -4.29 1.73
C ALA A 251 -24.92 -2.79 1.41
N LEU A 252 -24.74 -2.41 0.14
CA LEU A 252 -24.76 -1.02 -0.29
C LEU A 252 -26.07 -0.29 0.04
N THR A 253 -27.20 -0.98 -0.16
CA THR A 253 -28.53 -0.40 0.12
C THR A 253 -28.71 -0.12 1.61
N LYS A 254 -28.11 -0.93 2.47
CA LYS A 254 -28.18 -0.80 3.92
C LYS A 254 -27.20 0.25 4.45
N CYS A 255 -25.92 0.16 4.08
CA CYS A 255 -24.86 1.02 4.63
C CYS A 255 -24.85 2.42 3.99
N PHE A 256 -25.31 2.56 2.74
CA PHE A 256 -25.32 3.84 2.02
C PHE A 256 -26.69 4.14 1.40
N PRO A 257 -27.75 4.30 2.20
CA PRO A 257 -29.14 4.37 1.72
C PRO A 257 -29.41 5.58 0.80
N TYR A 258 -28.67 6.67 0.96
CA TYR A 258 -28.84 7.90 0.17
C TYR A 258 -27.97 7.94 -1.10
N ALA A 259 -27.08 6.97 -1.31
CA ALA A 259 -26.20 6.99 -2.46
C ALA A 259 -26.92 6.41 -3.70
N THR A 260 -26.76 7.06 -4.85
CA THR A 260 -27.18 6.46 -6.11
C THR A 260 -26.33 5.23 -6.39
N ARG A 261 -26.97 4.12 -6.75
CA ARG A 261 -26.28 2.86 -7.06
C ARG A 261 -25.93 2.77 -8.55
N GLY A 262 -24.64 2.71 -8.84
CA GLY A 262 -24.08 2.48 -10.17
C GLY A 262 -23.69 1.01 -10.39
N ARG A 263 -24.02 0.48 -11.58
CA ARG A 263 -23.50 -0.83 -12.05
C ARG A 263 -22.31 -0.60 -12.97
N CYS A 264 -21.18 -1.25 -12.68
CA CYS A 264 -20.01 -1.22 -13.55
C CYS A 264 -20.36 -1.72 -14.96
N ILE A 265 -20.24 -0.81 -15.94
CA ILE A 265 -20.61 -1.09 -17.33
C ILE A 265 -19.68 -2.12 -17.97
N ALA A 266 -18.40 -2.18 -17.57
CA ALA A 266 -17.46 -3.19 -18.07
C ALA A 266 -17.90 -4.61 -17.67
N HIS A 267 -18.23 -4.82 -16.39
CA HIS A 267 -18.81 -6.07 -15.89
C HIS A 267 -20.13 -6.40 -16.60
N LYS A 268 -21.02 -5.41 -16.75
CA LYS A 268 -22.31 -5.62 -17.44
C LYS A 268 -22.13 -6.03 -18.90
N MET A 269 -21.20 -5.38 -19.62
CA MET A 269 -20.88 -5.74 -21.01
C MET A 269 -20.36 -7.18 -21.11
N ARG A 270 -19.48 -7.62 -20.20
CA ARG A 270 -19.02 -9.02 -20.16
C ARG A 270 -20.20 -9.98 -19.95
N ASN A 271 -21.10 -9.68 -19.03
CA ASN A 271 -22.30 -10.49 -18.79
C ASN A 271 -23.20 -10.59 -20.03
N LEU A 272 -23.40 -9.48 -20.75
CA LEU A 272 -24.21 -9.44 -21.97
C LEU A 272 -23.57 -10.23 -23.11
N MET A 273 -22.26 -10.04 -23.35
CA MET A 273 -21.54 -10.78 -24.39
C MET A 273 -21.50 -12.28 -24.08
N GLY A 274 -21.49 -12.67 -22.81
CA GLY A 274 -21.59 -14.07 -22.37
C GLY A 274 -22.93 -14.73 -22.69
N LYS A 275 -23.98 -13.96 -23.04
CA LYS A 275 -25.30 -14.49 -23.47
C LYS A 275 -25.44 -14.62 -24.99
N LEU A 276 -24.41 -14.24 -25.75
CA LEU A 276 -24.42 -14.29 -27.21
C LEU A 276 -23.46 -15.39 -27.71
N PRO A 277 -23.73 -15.99 -28.89
CA PRO A 277 -22.79 -16.88 -29.58
C PRO A 277 -21.41 -16.22 -29.71
N ARG A 278 -20.35 -17.02 -29.74
CA ARG A 278 -18.95 -16.54 -29.89
C ARG A 278 -18.60 -16.13 -31.34
N ASP A 279 -19.57 -15.59 -32.07
CA ASP A 279 -19.40 -15.08 -33.43
C ASP A 279 -19.33 -13.56 -33.38
N GLU A 280 -18.25 -12.98 -33.92
CA GLU A 280 -18.03 -11.54 -33.93
C GLU A 280 -18.94 -10.81 -34.92
N GLN A 281 -19.43 -11.49 -35.97
CA GLN A 281 -20.40 -10.91 -36.90
C GLN A 281 -21.74 -10.61 -36.19
N ILE A 282 -22.09 -11.42 -35.18
CA ILE A 282 -23.26 -11.22 -34.32
C ILE A 282 -22.93 -10.25 -33.17
N ARG A 283 -21.83 -10.48 -32.46
CA ARG A 283 -21.46 -9.68 -31.27
C ARG A 283 -21.14 -8.23 -31.60
N GLY A 284 -20.43 -7.97 -32.70
CA GLY A 284 -19.95 -6.64 -33.07
C GLY A 284 -21.07 -5.59 -33.19
N PRO A 285 -22.10 -5.81 -34.02
CA PRO A 285 -23.25 -4.91 -34.15
C PRO A 285 -24.00 -4.69 -32.84
N ILE A 286 -24.31 -5.76 -32.11
CA ILE A 286 -25.05 -5.69 -30.83
C ILE A 286 -24.24 -4.91 -29.79
N LYS A 287 -22.94 -5.18 -29.69
CA LYS A 287 -22.02 -4.47 -28.78
C LYS A 287 -21.99 -2.97 -29.07
N ARG A 288 -21.99 -2.55 -30.35
CA ARG A 288 -22.06 -1.13 -30.72
C ARG A 288 -23.36 -0.48 -30.26
N LYS A 289 -24.51 -1.14 -30.45
CA LYS A 289 -25.81 -0.62 -30.01
C LYS A 289 -25.91 -0.52 -28.48
N ILE A 290 -25.47 -1.55 -27.74
CA ILE A 290 -25.45 -1.49 -26.27
C ILE A 290 -24.52 -0.35 -25.78
N ARG A 291 -23.36 -0.17 -26.43
CA ARG A 291 -22.48 0.97 -26.11
C ARG A 291 -23.14 2.30 -26.41
N ALA A 292 -23.92 2.44 -27.48
CA ALA A 292 -24.64 3.68 -27.77
C ALA A 292 -25.62 4.03 -26.64
N VAL A 293 -26.34 3.04 -26.09
CA VAL A 293 -27.21 3.25 -24.92
C VAL A 293 -26.41 3.75 -23.71
N TYR A 294 -25.40 3.00 -23.31
CA TYR A 294 -24.64 3.27 -22.09
C TYR A 294 -23.76 4.52 -22.13
N TYR A 295 -23.50 5.06 -23.32
CA TYR A 295 -22.64 6.23 -23.55
C TYR A 295 -23.45 7.38 -24.16
N ALA A 296 -24.77 7.33 -24.05
CA ALA A 296 -25.65 8.39 -24.50
C ALA A 296 -25.34 9.72 -23.79
N PRO A 297 -25.60 10.88 -24.43
CA PRO A 297 -25.35 12.19 -23.84
C PRO A 297 -26.28 12.50 -22.66
N ASP A 298 -27.49 11.95 -22.67
CA ASP A 298 -28.53 12.22 -21.69
C ASP A 298 -29.47 11.01 -21.54
N ARG A 299 -30.34 11.09 -20.52
CA ARG A 299 -31.23 10.02 -20.13
C ARG A 299 -32.29 9.71 -21.21
N ALA A 300 -32.88 10.72 -21.82
CA ALA A 300 -33.92 10.54 -22.84
C ALA A 300 -33.37 9.83 -24.07
N THR A 301 -32.17 10.22 -24.52
CA THR A 301 -31.47 9.55 -25.62
C THR A 301 -31.15 8.09 -25.25
N ALA A 302 -30.69 7.82 -24.03
CA ALA A 302 -30.40 6.47 -23.56
C ALA A 302 -31.66 5.57 -23.59
N ASP A 303 -32.78 6.09 -23.10
CA ASP A 303 -34.05 5.37 -23.02
C ASP A 303 -34.60 5.03 -24.43
N GLN A 304 -34.52 5.97 -25.37
CA GLN A 304 -34.89 5.73 -26.77
C GLN A 304 -34.03 4.63 -27.42
N LEU A 305 -32.71 4.71 -27.24
CA LEU A 305 -31.79 3.70 -27.77
C LEU A 305 -32.00 2.32 -27.11
N ALA A 306 -32.33 2.30 -25.81
CA ALA A 306 -32.60 1.06 -25.07
C ALA A 306 -33.91 0.39 -25.53
N ALA A 307 -34.94 1.17 -25.83
CA ALA A 307 -36.19 0.68 -26.41
C ALA A 307 -35.93 0.06 -27.79
N GLY A 308 -35.23 0.77 -28.68
CA GLY A 308 -34.89 0.25 -30.01
C GLY A 308 -33.96 -0.98 -29.98
N LEU A 309 -33.06 -1.09 -29.00
CA LEU A 309 -32.26 -2.31 -28.80
C LEU A 309 -33.15 -3.48 -28.38
N THR A 310 -34.06 -3.25 -27.44
CA THR A 310 -35.00 -4.26 -26.94
C THR A 310 -35.87 -4.78 -28.08
N GLU A 311 -36.49 -3.89 -28.85
CA GLU A 311 -37.34 -4.25 -29.98
C GLU A 311 -36.58 -5.07 -31.03
N ALA A 312 -35.36 -4.66 -31.38
CA ALA A 312 -34.57 -5.31 -32.41
C ALA A 312 -34.11 -6.74 -32.06
N TYR A 313 -33.89 -7.05 -30.76
CA TYR A 313 -33.24 -8.30 -30.35
C TYR A 313 -34.03 -9.13 -29.33
N ALA A 314 -35.21 -8.70 -28.89
CA ALA A 314 -36.02 -9.47 -27.94
C ALA A 314 -36.41 -10.87 -28.48
N GLY A 315 -36.68 -10.97 -29.79
CA GLY A 315 -37.02 -12.26 -30.43
C GLY A 315 -35.83 -13.19 -30.58
N GLU A 316 -34.70 -12.68 -31.10
CA GLU A 316 -33.51 -13.50 -31.39
C GLU A 316 -32.66 -13.81 -30.15
N HIS A 317 -32.58 -12.86 -29.20
CA HIS A 317 -31.69 -12.94 -28.04
C HIS A 317 -32.40 -12.57 -26.72
N PRO A 318 -33.50 -13.27 -26.34
CA PRO A 318 -34.32 -12.92 -25.18
C PRO A 318 -33.54 -12.93 -23.86
N ASN A 319 -32.60 -13.87 -23.69
CA ASN A 319 -31.77 -13.96 -22.49
C ASN A 319 -30.79 -12.77 -22.33
N MET A 320 -30.30 -12.24 -23.45
CA MET A 320 -29.43 -11.05 -23.45
C MET A 320 -30.25 -9.80 -23.09
N ILE A 321 -31.44 -9.65 -23.68
CA ILE A 321 -32.34 -8.53 -23.37
C ILE A 321 -32.80 -8.57 -21.90
N LYS A 322 -33.20 -9.73 -21.38
CA LYS A 322 -33.53 -9.88 -19.95
C LYS A 322 -32.36 -9.49 -19.06
N CYS A 323 -31.14 -9.89 -19.42
CA CYS A 323 -29.94 -9.47 -18.71
C CYS A 323 -29.75 -7.96 -18.80
N PHE A 324 -29.90 -7.35 -19.97
CA PHE A 324 -29.74 -5.92 -20.22
C PHE A 324 -30.69 -5.09 -19.36
N GLN A 325 -31.99 -5.41 -19.37
CA GLN A 325 -33.03 -4.69 -18.64
C GLN A 325 -32.85 -4.76 -17.11
N ALA A 326 -32.39 -5.88 -16.56
CA ALA A 326 -32.32 -6.10 -15.11
C ALA A 326 -31.46 -5.09 -14.31
N ASP A 327 -30.50 -4.42 -14.94
CA ASP A 327 -29.67 -3.37 -14.30
C ASP A 327 -29.61 -2.08 -15.14
N LEU A 328 -30.54 -1.86 -16.09
CA LEU A 328 -30.44 -0.73 -17.02
C LEU A 328 -30.35 0.61 -16.28
N GLU A 329 -31.26 0.84 -15.33
CA GLU A 329 -31.26 2.03 -14.46
C GLU A 329 -29.91 2.27 -13.79
N ALA A 330 -29.36 1.24 -13.14
CA ALA A 330 -28.08 1.34 -12.46
C ALA A 330 -26.90 1.55 -13.42
N CYS A 331 -26.99 1.09 -14.67
CA CYS A 331 -25.97 1.37 -15.69
C CYS A 331 -26.06 2.82 -16.21
N LEU A 332 -27.26 3.40 -16.22
CA LEU A 332 -27.51 4.76 -16.70
C LEU A 332 -27.44 5.83 -15.61
N ALA A 333 -27.45 5.45 -14.33
CA ALA A 333 -27.40 6.36 -13.18
C ALA A 333 -26.27 7.40 -13.23
N HIS A 334 -25.15 7.07 -13.86
CA HIS A 334 -24.04 8.01 -14.05
C HIS A 334 -24.41 9.26 -14.88
N LEU A 335 -25.51 9.23 -15.65
CA LEU A 335 -25.98 10.36 -16.45
C LEU A 335 -26.54 11.52 -15.60
N GLU A 336 -26.92 11.25 -14.35
CA GLU A 336 -27.37 12.26 -13.37
C GLU A 336 -26.21 13.12 -12.84
N PHE A 337 -24.97 12.68 -13.07
CA PHE A 337 -23.75 13.32 -12.58
C PHE A 337 -23.08 14.18 -13.67
N PRO A 338 -22.17 15.12 -13.28
CA PRO A 338 -21.49 16.01 -14.20
C PRO A 338 -20.84 15.27 -15.37
N ALA A 339 -21.00 15.81 -16.58
CA ALA A 339 -20.57 15.15 -17.81
C ALA A 339 -19.06 14.83 -17.83
N GLY A 340 -18.21 15.71 -17.26
CA GLY A 340 -16.77 15.49 -17.14
C GLY A 340 -16.41 14.30 -16.26
N HIS A 341 -17.25 13.97 -15.28
CA HIS A 341 -17.02 12.89 -14.32
C HIS A 341 -17.42 11.52 -14.86
N ARG A 342 -18.41 11.45 -15.76
CA ARG A 342 -19.01 10.21 -16.30
C ARG A 342 -17.98 9.19 -16.80
N ARG A 343 -16.87 9.65 -17.39
CA ARG A 343 -15.79 8.77 -17.86
C ARG A 343 -15.10 7.99 -16.74
N TYR A 344 -15.09 8.51 -15.52
CA TYR A 344 -14.44 7.93 -14.35
C TYR A 344 -15.38 7.08 -13.50
N ILE A 345 -16.68 7.40 -13.49
CA ILE A 345 -17.66 6.78 -12.57
C ILE A 345 -18.53 5.70 -13.22
N ARG A 346 -18.31 5.38 -14.50
CA ARG A 346 -19.11 4.34 -15.19
C ARG A 346 -18.51 2.92 -15.10
N THR A 347 -17.26 2.78 -14.67
CA THR A 347 -16.59 1.49 -14.51
C THR A 347 -15.70 1.43 -13.27
N THR A 348 -15.42 0.22 -12.79
CA THR A 348 -14.41 -0.08 -11.75
C THR A 348 -13.01 -0.31 -12.34
N ASN A 349 -12.75 0.10 -13.60
CA ASN A 349 -11.52 -0.25 -14.33
C ASN A 349 -10.22 0.17 -13.62
N LEU A 350 -10.26 1.24 -12.81
CA LEU A 350 -9.07 1.69 -12.10
C LEU A 350 -8.54 0.61 -11.16
N ILE A 351 -9.44 -0.04 -10.40
CA ILE A 351 -9.03 -1.13 -9.50
C ILE A 351 -8.78 -2.43 -10.26
N GLU A 352 -9.51 -2.71 -11.35
CA GLU A 352 -9.20 -3.87 -12.21
C GLU A 352 -7.75 -3.82 -12.72
N ARG A 353 -7.26 -2.64 -13.12
CA ARG A 353 -5.86 -2.45 -13.51
C ARG A 353 -4.91 -2.69 -12.33
N ALA A 354 -5.25 -2.20 -11.15
CA ALA A 354 -4.46 -2.42 -9.94
C ALA A 354 -4.40 -3.92 -9.56
N PHE A 355 -5.51 -4.65 -9.69
CA PHE A 355 -5.56 -6.09 -9.52
C PHE A 355 -4.72 -6.84 -10.55
N VAL A 356 -4.64 -6.38 -11.80
CA VAL A 356 -3.71 -6.98 -12.78
C VAL A 356 -2.26 -6.83 -12.33
N GLU A 357 -1.86 -5.65 -11.86
CA GLU A 357 -0.50 -5.44 -11.35
C GLU A 357 -0.23 -6.23 -10.07
N GLN A 358 -1.21 -6.33 -9.17
CA GLN A 358 -1.14 -7.16 -7.98
C GLN A 358 -0.98 -8.65 -8.36
N LYS A 359 -1.79 -9.17 -9.29
CA LYS A 359 -1.70 -10.56 -9.79
C LYS A 359 -0.36 -10.87 -10.44
N ARG A 360 0.27 -9.92 -11.13
CA ARG A 360 1.64 -10.10 -11.67
C ARG A 360 2.65 -10.38 -10.55
N ARG A 361 2.48 -9.76 -9.39
CA ARG A 361 3.37 -9.89 -8.23
C ARG A 361 3.05 -11.15 -7.43
N THR A 362 1.78 -11.47 -7.20
CA THR A 362 1.40 -12.70 -6.46
C THR A 362 1.62 -13.96 -7.28
N LYS A 363 1.57 -13.91 -8.62
CA LYS A 363 1.87 -15.07 -9.48
C LYS A 363 3.29 -15.63 -9.25
N VAL A 364 4.27 -14.79 -8.94
CA VAL A 364 5.66 -15.21 -8.68
C VAL A 364 5.79 -15.90 -7.31
N ILE A 365 4.91 -15.57 -6.37
CA ILE A 365 4.86 -16.12 -5.01
C ILE A 365 3.53 -16.88 -4.85
N PRO A 366 3.33 -18.01 -5.57
CA PRO A 366 2.07 -18.73 -5.54
C PRO A 366 1.84 -19.36 -4.16
N ASN A 367 0.57 -19.51 -3.79
CA ASN A 367 0.13 -20.24 -2.60
C ASN A 367 0.70 -19.66 -1.30
N HIS A 368 0.28 -18.43 -0.97
CA HIS A 368 0.57 -17.82 0.32
C HIS A 368 0.30 -18.79 1.47
N ILE A 369 1.25 -18.90 2.42
CA ILE A 369 1.15 -19.84 3.53
C ILE A 369 -0.09 -19.53 4.39
N ASN A 370 -0.37 -18.25 4.59
CA ASN A 370 -1.49 -17.74 5.37
C ASN A 370 -1.99 -16.41 4.78
N GLU A 371 -3.13 -15.94 5.29
CA GLU A 371 -3.74 -14.66 4.93
C GLU A 371 -2.80 -13.46 5.10
N LYS A 372 -2.10 -13.38 6.24
CA LYS A 372 -1.10 -12.34 6.51
C LYS A 372 -0.06 -12.22 5.41
N GLY A 373 0.43 -13.34 4.88
CA GLY A 373 1.37 -13.37 3.76
C GLY A 373 0.78 -12.82 2.46
N ALA A 374 -0.48 -13.13 2.17
CA ALA A 374 -1.17 -12.61 0.99
C ALA A 374 -1.43 -11.10 1.13
N MET A 375 -1.95 -10.69 2.28
CA MET A 375 -2.35 -9.30 2.53
C MET A 375 -1.16 -8.34 2.42
N LYS A 376 0.03 -8.71 2.91
CA LYS A 376 1.25 -7.90 2.75
C LYS A 376 1.53 -7.51 1.30
N LEU A 377 1.49 -8.48 0.38
CA LEU A 377 1.75 -8.22 -1.03
C LEU A 377 0.60 -7.49 -1.67
N VAL A 378 -0.64 -7.87 -1.36
CA VAL A 378 -1.82 -7.23 -1.93
C VAL A 378 -1.88 -5.77 -1.50
N TYR A 379 -1.86 -5.48 -0.20
CA TYR A 379 -1.73 -4.12 0.34
C TYR A 379 -0.53 -3.39 -0.26
N GLY A 380 0.68 -3.95 -0.14
CA GLY A 380 1.90 -3.29 -0.59
C GLY A 380 1.89 -2.96 -2.08
N SER A 381 1.27 -3.80 -2.90
CA SER A 381 1.15 -3.62 -4.35
C SER A 381 0.07 -2.60 -4.73
N LEU A 382 -1.08 -2.63 -4.06
CA LEU A 382 -2.22 -1.75 -4.33
C LEU A 382 -1.99 -0.34 -3.79
N ILE A 383 -1.44 -0.20 -2.57
CA ILE A 383 -1.15 1.13 -2.00
C ILE A 383 -0.11 1.88 -2.83
N ARG A 384 0.88 1.17 -3.39
CA ARG A 384 1.87 1.76 -4.32
C ARG A 384 1.22 2.14 -5.64
N ALA A 385 0.37 1.29 -6.21
CA ALA A 385 -0.37 1.61 -7.42
C ALA A 385 -1.30 2.84 -7.22
N ALA A 386 -1.89 2.98 -6.03
CA ALA A 386 -2.76 4.09 -5.69
C ALA A 386 -2.04 5.43 -5.62
N ARG A 387 -0.74 5.47 -5.29
CA ARG A 387 0.07 6.70 -5.29
C ARG A 387 0.19 7.34 -6.67
N ASP A 388 0.13 6.53 -7.72
CA ASP A 388 0.26 7.00 -9.11
C ASP A 388 -1.09 7.39 -9.75
N TRP A 389 -2.19 7.24 -9.01
CA TRP A 389 -3.52 7.56 -9.52
C TRP A 389 -3.70 9.05 -9.75
N GLN A 390 -3.88 9.40 -11.02
CA GLN A 390 -4.11 10.78 -11.44
C GLN A 390 -5.44 11.32 -10.92
N ARG A 391 -5.42 12.56 -10.41
CA ARG A 391 -6.62 13.25 -9.93
C ARG A 391 -7.66 13.41 -11.03
N VAL A 392 -8.91 13.53 -10.61
CA VAL A 392 -10.03 13.95 -11.46
C VAL A 392 -10.12 15.48 -11.39
N SER A 393 -10.31 16.16 -12.52
CA SER A 393 -10.62 17.60 -12.49
C SER A 393 -11.97 17.78 -11.80
N MET A 394 -12.04 18.74 -10.88
CA MET A 394 -13.25 19.07 -10.14
C MET A 394 -13.48 20.56 -10.33
N ASP A 395 -14.15 20.92 -11.43
CA ASP A 395 -14.37 22.32 -11.78
C ASP A 395 -15.43 22.94 -10.85
N GLU A 396 -15.41 24.26 -10.64
CA GLU A 396 -16.34 24.93 -9.70
C GLU A 396 -17.81 24.66 -10.02
N LEU A 397 -18.16 24.63 -11.32
CA LEU A 397 -19.50 24.31 -11.78
C LEU A 397 -19.89 22.85 -11.47
N GLU A 398 -18.96 21.91 -11.68
CA GLU A 398 -19.19 20.49 -11.39
C GLU A 398 -19.34 20.27 -9.88
N LEU A 399 -18.55 20.95 -9.06
CA LEU A 399 -18.68 20.94 -7.60
C LEU A 399 -20.01 21.55 -7.14
N ALA A 400 -20.48 22.63 -7.76
CA ALA A 400 -21.79 23.21 -7.47
C ALA A 400 -22.93 22.23 -7.82
N GLN A 401 -22.83 21.55 -8.96
CA GLN A 401 -23.79 20.50 -9.34
C GLN A 401 -23.80 19.36 -8.31
N LEU A 402 -22.64 18.90 -7.85
CA LEU A 402 -22.55 17.85 -6.83
C LEU A 402 -23.10 18.28 -5.47
N LYS A 403 -22.88 19.54 -5.08
CA LYS A 403 -23.47 20.11 -3.86
C LYS A 403 -24.99 20.14 -3.94
N ASN A 404 -25.55 20.53 -5.09
CA ASN A 404 -27.00 20.53 -5.30
C ASN A 404 -27.57 19.10 -5.27
N LEU A 405 -26.89 18.14 -5.91
CA LEU A 405 -27.27 16.72 -5.82
C LEU A 405 -27.26 16.24 -4.36
N ARG A 406 -26.19 16.54 -3.61
CA ARG A 406 -26.09 16.19 -2.19
C ARG A 406 -27.29 16.70 -1.39
N LYS A 407 -27.69 17.96 -1.57
CA LYS A 407 -28.87 18.54 -0.91
C LYS A 407 -30.19 17.86 -1.29
N THR A 408 -30.34 17.41 -2.54
CA THR A 408 -31.57 16.72 -2.97
C THR A 408 -31.67 15.28 -2.49
N MET A 409 -30.53 14.64 -2.22
CA MET A 409 -30.47 13.22 -1.85
C MET A 409 -30.57 12.98 -0.34
N ILE A 410 -30.23 13.99 0.47
CA ILE A 410 -30.17 13.90 1.93
C ILE A 410 -31.23 14.86 2.50
N PRO A 411 -32.33 14.35 3.10
CA PRO A 411 -33.48 15.16 3.50
C PRO A 411 -33.20 16.20 4.60
N ASP A 412 -32.22 15.96 5.47
CA ASP A 412 -31.99 16.75 6.70
C ASP A 412 -30.68 17.53 6.68
N GLU A 413 -30.75 18.86 6.73
CA GLU A 413 -29.57 19.74 6.84
C GLU A 413 -28.76 19.50 8.12
N GLU A 414 -29.38 19.03 9.20
CA GLU A 414 -28.72 18.74 10.49
C GLU A 414 -27.68 17.61 10.38
N THR A 415 -27.83 16.71 9.40
CA THR A 415 -26.85 15.65 9.15
C THR A 415 -25.67 16.12 8.31
N ILE A 416 -25.69 17.35 7.77
CA ILE A 416 -24.63 17.87 6.91
C ILE A 416 -23.78 18.87 7.70
N THR A 417 -22.51 18.54 7.90
CA THR A 417 -21.52 19.41 8.55
C THR A 417 -21.20 20.65 7.69
N GLN A 418 -20.58 21.67 8.29
CA GLN A 418 -20.21 22.92 7.61
C GLN A 418 -19.29 22.74 6.38
N ASN A 419 -18.55 21.63 6.29
CA ASN A 419 -17.73 21.29 5.12
C ASN A 419 -18.45 20.37 4.10
N ASN A 420 -19.78 20.27 4.20
CA ASN A 420 -20.66 19.39 3.42
C ASN A 420 -20.44 17.88 3.62
N LYS A 421 -19.67 17.42 4.62
CA LYS A 421 -19.61 15.99 4.99
C LYS A 421 -20.85 15.59 5.78
N ILE A 422 -21.27 14.34 5.71
CA ILE A 422 -22.35 13.84 6.59
C ILE A 422 -21.78 13.55 7.98
N SER A 423 -22.45 14.07 9.02
CA SER A 423 -22.31 13.65 10.42
C SER A 423 -23.11 12.36 10.62
N TYR A 424 -22.44 11.29 11.02
CA TYR A 424 -23.04 9.96 11.22
C TYR A 424 -23.89 9.83 12.49
N GLN A 425 -24.27 10.92 13.14
CA GLN A 425 -25.27 10.88 14.21
C GLN A 425 -26.66 10.63 13.60
N LEU A 426 -26.88 9.40 13.13
CA LEU A 426 -28.21 8.89 12.88
C LEU A 426 -28.91 8.89 14.24
N ALA A 427 -29.92 9.76 14.42
CA ALA A 427 -30.78 9.69 15.57
C ALA A 427 -31.31 8.25 15.69
N ALA A 428 -31.11 7.65 16.86
CA ALA A 428 -31.47 6.26 17.17
C ALA A 428 -32.96 5.98 17.02
#